data_AF-A0A0C2BXM1-F1
#
_entry.id   AF-A0A0C2BXM1-F1
#
_cell.length_a   1.000
_cell.length_b   1.000
_cell.length_c   1.000
_cell.angle_alpha   90.00
_cell.angle_beta   90.00
_cell.angle_gamma   90.00
#
_symmetry.space_group_name_H-M   'P 1'
#
loop_
_entity.id
_entity.type
_entity.pdbx_description
1 polymer ?
#
loop_
_entity_poly.entity_id
_entity_poly.type
_entity_poly.pdbx_seq_one_letter_code
_entity_poly.pdbx_strand_id
1 'polypeptide(L)'
;MMQSKLQKEFNDRYPDWAEEDYKVNYEKEYGRELTKKRDHHGVPYDYGSIMHYFTTETNPPLIPTDMNHKRTMGSQFISFTDLLEVNRRHNCNATCFPDDDATVTCEYEGFPNPKNCSDCVCPRGYGGQSCGDKVM
;
A
#
# COMPACT_ATOMS: atom_id res chain seq x y z
N MET A 1 12.05 11.60 19.58
CA MET A 1 12.89 12.34 18.62
C MET A 1 12.34 12.34 17.19
N MET A 2 11.74 11.26 16.68
CA MET A 2 11.13 11.24 15.33
C MET A 2 9.79 12.01 15.25
N GLN A 3 8.93 11.87 16.27
CA GLN A 3 7.63 12.58 16.34
C GLN A 3 7.76 14.10 16.37
N SER A 4 8.77 14.64 17.05
CA SER A 4 8.96 16.10 17.16
C SER A 4 9.41 16.76 15.86
N LYS A 5 10.12 16.03 14.99
CA LYS A 5 10.56 16.53 13.68
C LYS A 5 9.41 16.54 12.67
N LEU A 6 8.64 15.45 12.63
CA LEU A 6 7.42 15.35 11.82
C LEU A 6 6.39 16.41 12.19
N GLN A 7 6.19 16.66 13.49
CA GLN A 7 5.26 17.69 13.95
C GLN A 7 5.69 19.09 13.50
N LYS A 8 6.99 19.38 13.53
CA LYS A 8 7.51 20.66 13.06
C LYS A 8 7.31 20.83 11.55
N GLU A 9 7.70 19.83 10.75
CA GLU A 9 7.51 19.86 9.30
C GLU A 9 6.03 19.97 8.88
N PHE A 10 5.13 19.36 9.66
CA PHE A 10 3.69 19.50 9.48
C PHE A 10 3.26 20.96 9.73
N ASN A 11 3.62 21.52 10.89
CA ASN A 11 3.22 22.88 11.27
C ASN A 11 3.77 23.93 10.28
N ASP A 12 5.02 23.75 9.81
CA ASP A 12 5.64 24.63 8.81
C ASP A 12 4.90 24.58 7.46
N ARG A 13 4.31 23.43 7.11
CA ARG A 13 3.60 23.22 5.84
C ARG A 13 2.12 23.61 5.91
N TYR A 14 1.50 23.58 7.09
CA TYR A 14 0.07 23.83 7.30
C TYR A 14 -0.16 24.82 8.45
N PRO A 15 0.19 26.11 8.29
CA PRO A 15 0.13 27.11 9.35
C PRO A 15 -1.31 27.45 9.80
N ASP A 16 -2.30 27.21 8.95
CA ASP A 16 -3.72 27.52 9.21
C ASP A 16 -4.51 26.32 9.77
N TRP A 17 -3.84 25.23 10.15
CA TRP A 17 -4.50 24.04 10.67
C TRP A 17 -5.01 24.28 12.11
N ALA A 18 -6.33 24.28 12.30
CA ALA A 18 -6.97 24.43 13.60
C ALA A 18 -7.38 23.06 14.19
N GLU A 19 -6.75 22.69 15.32
CA GLU A 19 -6.86 21.37 15.96
C GLU A 19 -8.25 21.07 16.56
N GLU A 20 -9.06 22.10 16.86
CA GLU A 20 -10.23 21.99 17.75
C GLU A 20 -11.49 21.38 17.11
N ASP A 21 -11.67 21.44 15.79
CA ASP A 21 -12.90 20.97 15.13
C ASP A 21 -12.84 19.49 14.69
N TYR A 22 -11.64 18.89 14.64
CA TYR A 22 -11.43 17.60 13.98
C TYR A 22 -11.30 16.40 14.92
N LYS A 23 -10.98 16.60 16.21
CA LYS A 23 -10.54 15.50 17.10
C LYS A 23 -11.56 14.37 17.28
N VAL A 24 -12.84 14.68 17.47
CA VAL A 24 -13.85 13.65 17.79
C VAL A 24 -14.12 12.73 16.60
N ASN A 25 -14.25 13.28 15.39
CA ASN A 25 -14.45 12.49 14.18
C ASN A 25 -13.17 11.77 13.77
N TYR A 26 -12.01 12.42 13.91
CA TYR A 26 -10.71 11.86 13.59
C TYR A 26 -10.41 10.58 14.41
N GLU A 27 -10.67 10.61 15.71
CA GLU A 27 -10.47 9.43 16.56
C GLU A 27 -11.37 8.26 16.18
N LYS A 28 -12.58 8.53 15.69
CA LYS A 28 -13.52 7.51 15.25
C LYS A 28 -13.08 6.85 13.94
N GLU A 29 -12.63 7.65 12.98
CA GLU A 29 -12.24 7.17 11.64
C GLU A 29 -10.85 6.51 11.63
N TYR A 30 -9.88 7.05 12.38
CA TYR A 30 -8.48 6.60 12.34
C TYR A 30 -8.08 5.72 13.54
N GLY A 31 -8.90 5.71 14.59
CA GLY A 31 -8.64 4.97 15.82
C GLY A 31 -7.56 5.60 16.70
N ARG A 32 -7.54 5.21 17.98
CA ARG A 32 -6.58 5.73 18.97
C ARG A 32 -5.29 4.90 19.09
N GLU A 33 -5.29 3.68 18.55
CA GLU A 33 -4.18 2.72 18.68
C GLU A 33 -3.42 2.54 17.36
N LEU A 34 -2.61 3.53 16.99
CA LEU A 34 -1.61 3.41 15.91
C LEU A 34 -0.51 2.39 16.22
N THR A 35 -0.42 1.93 17.48
CA THR A 35 0.61 1.03 18.00
C THR A 35 0.20 -0.43 17.99
N LYS A 36 -1.04 -0.75 17.62
CA LYS A 36 -1.48 -2.14 17.54
C LYS A 36 -0.72 -2.82 16.40
N LYS A 37 0.18 -3.74 16.76
CA LYS A 37 0.97 -4.52 15.80
C LYS A 37 -0.01 -5.29 14.90
N ARG A 38 -0.26 -4.79 13.70
CA ARG A 38 -1.04 -5.49 12.68
C ARG A 38 -0.09 -6.36 11.88
N ASP A 39 -0.53 -7.57 11.58
CA ASP A 39 0.18 -8.44 10.67
C ASP A 39 -0.17 -8.05 9.22
N HIS A 40 0.82 -7.51 8.53
CA HIS A 40 0.76 -7.13 7.13
C HIS A 40 1.41 -8.19 6.23
N HIS A 41 1.74 -9.38 6.77
CA HIS A 41 2.34 -10.49 6.04
C HIS A 41 3.57 -10.07 5.21
N GLY A 42 4.38 -9.14 5.74
CA GLY A 42 5.58 -8.61 5.09
C GLY A 42 5.32 -7.75 3.84
N VAL A 43 4.09 -7.24 3.65
CA VAL A 43 3.77 -6.28 2.58
C VAL A 43 4.07 -4.86 3.07
N PRO A 44 4.77 -4.03 2.26
CA PRO A 44 5.09 -2.66 2.64
C PRO A 44 3.85 -1.76 2.62
N TYR A 45 3.94 -0.58 3.25
CA TYR A 45 2.86 0.41 3.23
C TYR A 45 2.66 0.96 1.82
N ASP A 46 1.44 0.88 1.31
CA ASP A 46 1.09 1.33 -0.03
C ASP A 46 0.18 2.55 0.01
N TYR A 47 0.73 3.70 -0.37
CA TYR A 47 -0.05 4.94 -0.52
C TYR A 47 -1.13 4.83 -1.60
N GLY A 48 -0.95 3.97 -2.60
CA GLY A 48 -1.86 3.79 -3.73
C GLY A 48 -2.88 2.66 -3.56
N SER A 49 -2.97 2.08 -2.37
CA SER A 49 -3.94 1.03 -2.06
C SER A 49 -5.37 1.57 -2.21
N ILE A 50 -6.28 0.73 -2.69
CA ILE A 50 -7.71 1.07 -2.72
C ILE A 50 -8.29 1.27 -1.30
N MET A 51 -7.61 0.71 -0.30
CA MET A 51 -7.97 0.85 1.11
C MET A 51 -7.41 2.14 1.73
N HIS A 52 -6.60 2.90 0.99
CA HIS A 52 -5.99 4.12 1.49
C HIS A 52 -6.91 5.34 1.28
N TYR A 53 -7.23 6.05 2.37
CA TYR A 53 -7.98 7.31 2.30
C TYR A 53 -7.28 8.35 1.41
N PHE A 54 -8.09 9.16 0.72
CA PHE A 54 -7.60 10.30 -0.06
C PHE A 54 -7.15 11.46 0.85
N THR A 55 -6.44 12.42 0.26
CA THR A 55 -6.01 13.66 0.91
C THR A 55 -6.45 14.87 0.10
N THR A 56 -6.62 16.02 0.75
CA THR A 56 -7.03 17.29 0.13
C THR A 56 -5.88 18.32 0.16
N GLU A 57 -6.04 19.40 -0.60
CA GLU A 57 -5.08 20.50 -0.55
C GLU A 57 -5.27 21.37 0.70
N THR A 58 -6.52 21.69 1.03
CA THR A 58 -6.90 22.49 2.20
C THR A 58 -7.39 21.58 3.32
N ASN A 59 -6.87 21.80 4.53
CA ASN A 59 -7.19 21.02 5.74
C ASN A 59 -7.21 19.50 5.51
N PRO A 60 -6.12 18.91 5.01
CA PRO A 60 -6.05 17.48 4.74
C PRO A 60 -6.29 16.66 6.01
N PRO A 61 -7.16 15.64 5.97
CA PRO A 61 -7.34 14.74 7.09
C PRO A 61 -6.14 13.80 7.26
N LEU A 62 -5.37 13.52 6.20
CA LEU A 62 -4.16 12.73 6.25
C LEU A 62 -3.09 13.34 5.36
N ILE A 63 -1.84 13.27 5.81
CA ILE A 63 -0.69 13.82 5.08
C ILE A 63 0.36 12.71 4.98
N PRO A 64 0.82 12.38 3.76
CA PRO A 64 1.82 11.33 3.61
C PRO A 64 3.14 11.81 4.22
N THR A 65 3.91 10.87 4.77
CA THR A 65 5.26 11.21 5.27
C THR A 65 6.21 11.56 4.13
N ASP A 66 5.99 10.99 2.93
CA ASP A 66 6.63 11.39 1.69
C ASP A 66 5.63 12.08 0.74
N MET A 67 5.84 13.38 0.50
CA MET A 67 4.96 14.21 -0.32
C MET A 67 4.91 13.82 -1.79
N ASN A 68 5.89 13.06 -2.30
CA ASN A 68 5.81 12.53 -3.67
C ASN A 68 4.60 11.61 -3.87
N HIS A 69 4.07 11.05 -2.77
CA HIS A 69 2.91 10.16 -2.78
C HIS A 69 1.58 10.88 -2.53
N LYS A 70 1.55 12.21 -2.37
CA LYS A 70 0.31 12.96 -2.11
C LYS A 70 -0.76 12.69 -3.18
N ARG A 71 -0.35 12.62 -4.45
CA ARG A 71 -1.24 12.36 -5.59
C ARG A 71 -1.54 10.87 -5.80
N THR A 72 -0.88 9.99 -5.07
CA THR A 72 -1.08 8.53 -5.13
C THR A 72 -2.17 8.07 -4.16
N MET A 73 -2.33 8.77 -3.03
CA MET A 73 -3.35 8.50 -2.02
C MET A 73 -4.78 8.62 -2.57
N GLY A 74 -5.68 7.76 -2.08
CA GLY A 74 -7.09 7.77 -2.50
C GLY A 74 -7.33 7.11 -3.86
N SER A 75 -6.43 6.22 -4.28
CA SER A 75 -6.60 5.43 -5.51
C SER A 75 -7.93 4.67 -5.51
N GLN A 76 -8.58 4.61 -6.67
CA GLN A 76 -9.79 3.80 -6.89
C GLN A 76 -9.49 2.42 -7.51
N PHE A 77 -8.21 2.08 -7.67
CA PHE A 77 -7.77 0.83 -8.26
C PHE A 77 -7.18 -0.09 -7.20
N ILE A 78 -7.47 -1.39 -7.30
CA ILE A 78 -6.80 -2.42 -6.51
C ILE A 78 -5.32 -2.43 -6.91
N SER A 79 -4.45 -2.20 -5.93
CA SER A 79 -3.01 -2.16 -6.17
C SER A 79 -2.40 -3.56 -6.22
N PHE A 80 -1.17 -3.65 -6.72
CA PHE A 80 -0.41 -4.89 -6.69
C PHE A 80 -0.22 -5.41 -5.26
N THR A 81 0.08 -4.51 -4.32
CA THR A 81 0.27 -4.83 -2.91
C THR A 81 -1.02 -5.23 -2.20
N ASP A 82 -2.17 -4.70 -2.61
CA ASP A 82 -3.48 -5.18 -2.13
C ASP A 82 -3.67 -6.67 -2.47
N LEU A 83 -3.40 -7.06 -3.71
CA LEU A 83 -3.48 -8.46 -4.15
C LEU A 83 -2.45 -9.33 -3.42
N LEU A 84 -1.23 -8.84 -3.26
CA LEU A 84 -0.16 -9.53 -2.56
C LEU A 84 -0.52 -9.80 -1.09
N GLU A 85 -1.05 -8.80 -0.38
CA GLU A 85 -1.44 -8.96 1.03
C GLU A 85 -2.56 -9.98 1.17
N VAL A 86 -3.60 -9.91 0.34
CA VAL A 86 -4.71 -10.87 0.35
C VAL A 86 -4.21 -12.29 0.07
N ASN A 87 -3.35 -12.46 -0.94
CA ASN A 87 -2.81 -13.77 -1.29
C ASN A 87 -1.94 -14.36 -0.18
N ARG A 88 -1.10 -13.54 0.48
CA ARG A 88 -0.30 -14.00 1.62
C ARG A 88 -1.15 -14.33 2.84
N ARG A 89 -2.12 -13.46 3.16
CA ARG A 89 -3.03 -13.63 4.31
C ARG A 89 -3.87 -14.90 4.21
N HIS A 90 -4.33 -15.22 3.01
CA HIS A 90 -5.17 -16.40 2.75
C HIS A 90 -4.39 -17.58 2.17
N ASN A 91 -3.06 -17.50 2.14
CA ASN A 91 -2.17 -18.54 1.65
C ASN A 91 -2.52 -19.02 0.23
N CYS A 92 -2.99 -18.11 -0.64
CA CYS A 92 -3.43 -18.43 -2.00
C CYS A 92 -2.28 -18.95 -2.86
N ASN A 93 -1.04 -18.51 -2.61
CA ASN A 93 0.13 -18.98 -3.37
C ASN A 93 0.45 -20.46 -3.12
N ALA A 94 -0.13 -21.09 -2.08
CA ALA A 94 0.05 -22.52 -1.85
C ALA A 94 -0.62 -23.40 -2.92
N THR A 95 -1.41 -22.83 -3.83
CA THR A 95 -1.93 -23.57 -4.99
C THR A 95 -0.88 -23.79 -6.07
N CYS A 96 0.15 -22.94 -6.13
CA CYS A 96 1.24 -23.04 -7.10
C CYS A 96 2.50 -23.55 -6.39
N PHE A 97 2.74 -24.86 -6.49
CA PHE A 97 3.89 -25.48 -5.84
C PHE A 97 5.19 -25.10 -6.57
N PRO A 98 6.23 -24.65 -5.86
CA PRO A 98 7.51 -24.28 -6.47
C PRO A 98 8.20 -25.43 -7.22
N ASP A 99 7.94 -26.67 -6.81
CA ASP A 99 8.54 -27.88 -7.40
C ASP A 99 7.71 -28.44 -8.57
N ASP A 100 6.60 -27.79 -8.94
CA ASP A 100 5.82 -28.15 -10.11
C ASP A 100 6.41 -27.47 -11.36
N ASP A 101 6.79 -28.26 -12.36
CA ASP A 101 7.33 -27.79 -13.65
C ASP A 101 6.39 -26.81 -14.38
N ALA A 102 5.09 -26.85 -14.08
CA ALA A 102 4.11 -25.93 -14.64
C ALA A 102 4.09 -24.54 -13.96
N THR A 103 4.73 -24.39 -12.79
CA THR A 103 4.78 -23.13 -12.04
C THR A 103 5.87 -22.21 -12.59
N VAL A 104 5.49 -21.02 -13.03
CA VAL A 104 6.44 -20.02 -13.52
C VAL A 104 7.21 -19.38 -12.36
N THR A 105 8.51 -19.13 -12.57
CA THR A 105 9.31 -18.29 -11.67
C THR A 105 9.09 -16.82 -12.02
N CYS A 106 8.58 -16.04 -11.06
CA CYS A 106 8.33 -14.61 -11.25
C CYS A 106 9.56 -13.77 -10.92
N GLU A 107 9.81 -12.76 -11.74
CA GLU A 107 10.85 -11.74 -11.61
C GLU A 107 10.29 -10.46 -10.97
N TYR A 108 11.19 -9.56 -10.57
CA TYR A 108 10.88 -8.23 -10.04
C TYR A 108 9.83 -8.22 -8.91
N GLU A 109 9.85 -9.23 -8.03
CA GLU A 109 8.91 -9.38 -6.91
C GLU A 109 7.45 -9.66 -7.33
N GLY A 110 7.22 -10.08 -8.58
CA GLY A 110 5.95 -10.70 -8.99
C GLY A 110 5.67 -11.99 -8.21
N PHE A 111 4.42 -12.45 -8.26
CA PHE A 111 4.01 -13.71 -7.63
C PHE A 111 3.18 -14.57 -8.59
N PRO A 112 3.26 -15.92 -8.48
CA PRO A 112 2.48 -16.80 -9.34
C PRO A 112 1.00 -16.52 -9.20
N ASN A 113 0.28 -16.46 -10.31
CA ASN A 113 -1.16 -16.25 -10.29
C ASN A 113 -1.85 -17.49 -9.70
N PRO A 114 -2.55 -17.39 -8.55
CA PRO A 114 -3.14 -18.56 -7.90
C PRO A 114 -4.19 -19.31 -8.73
N LYS A 115 -4.71 -18.66 -9.79
CA LYS A 115 -5.67 -19.24 -10.75
C LYS A 115 -5.00 -19.85 -11.98
N ASN A 116 -3.75 -19.49 -12.26
CA ASN A 116 -2.98 -19.99 -13.38
C ASN A 116 -1.48 -19.96 -13.03
N CYS A 117 -0.95 -21.06 -12.50
CA CYS A 117 0.43 -21.12 -12.00
C CYS A 117 1.49 -20.95 -13.09
N SER A 118 1.12 -21.04 -14.37
CA SER A 118 2.00 -20.77 -15.49
C SER A 118 2.09 -19.28 -15.85
N ASP A 119 1.47 -18.37 -15.10
CA ASP A 119 1.52 -16.93 -15.34
C ASP A 119 1.74 -16.14 -14.05
N CYS A 120 2.43 -15.01 -14.12
CA CYS A 120 2.71 -14.16 -12.97
C CYS A 120 1.75 -12.97 -12.89
N VAL A 121 1.41 -12.57 -11.67
CA VAL A 121 0.90 -11.22 -11.42
C VAL A 121 2.09 -10.29 -11.24
N CYS A 122 2.17 -9.27 -12.10
CA CYS A 122 3.33 -8.39 -12.18
C CYS A 122 3.11 -7.05 -11.48
N PRO A 123 4.15 -6.51 -10.82
CA PRO A 123 4.12 -5.12 -10.40
C PRO A 123 4.02 -4.18 -11.60
N ARG A 124 3.54 -2.96 -11.34
CA ARG A 124 3.36 -1.96 -12.39
C ARG A 124 4.68 -1.66 -13.11
N GLY A 125 4.66 -1.68 -14.44
CA GLY A 125 5.83 -1.44 -15.28
C GLY A 125 6.52 -2.72 -15.78
N TYR A 126 6.11 -3.88 -15.27
CA TYR A 126 6.59 -5.19 -15.69
C TYR A 126 5.45 -6.02 -16.28
N GLY A 127 5.79 -6.95 -17.17
CA GLY A 127 4.85 -7.81 -17.86
C GLY A 127 5.51 -9.06 -18.44
N GLY A 128 4.75 -9.78 -19.27
CA GLY A 128 5.14 -11.10 -19.73
C GLY A 128 4.90 -12.18 -18.68
N GLN A 129 5.06 -13.44 -19.09
CA GLN A 129 4.71 -14.61 -18.28
C GLN A 129 5.49 -14.65 -16.94
N SER A 130 6.75 -14.19 -16.94
CA SER A 130 7.62 -14.15 -15.75
C SER A 130 7.70 -12.77 -15.10
N CYS A 131 7.01 -11.74 -15.60
CA CYS A 131 7.28 -10.34 -15.28
C CYS A 131 8.65 -9.81 -15.74
N GLY A 132 9.40 -10.56 -16.57
CA GLY A 132 10.70 -10.16 -17.09
C GLY A 132 10.67 -8.98 -18.06
N ASP A 133 9.52 -8.75 -18.72
CA ASP A 133 9.39 -7.71 -19.74
C ASP A 133 9.14 -6.34 -19.09
N LYS A 134 9.83 -5.31 -19.59
CA LYS A 134 9.52 -3.91 -19.23
C LYS A 134 8.44 -3.40 -20.15
N VAL A 135 7.34 -2.93 -19.60
CA VAL A 135 6.14 -2.48 -20.35
C VAL A 135 5.90 -0.97 -20.22
N MET A 136 6.99 -0.19 -20.16
CA MET A 136 6.96 1.28 -20.12
C MET A 136 7.42 1.88 -21.44
#